data_AF-A0A959YSE2-F1
#
_entry.id   AF-A0A959YSE2-F1
#
_cell.length_a   1.000
_cell.length_b   1.000
_cell.length_c   1.000
_cell.angle_alpha   90.00
_cell.angle_beta   90.00
_cell.angle_gamma   90.00
#
_symmetry.space_group_name_H-M   'P 1'
#
loop_
_entity.id
_entity.type
_entity.pdbx_description
1 polymer ?
#
loop_
_entity_poly.entity_id
_entity_poly.type
_entity_poly.pdbx_seq_one_letter_code
_entity_poly.pdbx_strand_id
1 'polypeptide(L)'
;RFNASVERFEMLKEKLERKGTFNPQQAEKFSELEQQFKFKAMKSHELPVKTLPSCEENPFIIYLVRDGRDALVSTAHHRKDIVKPGSDFKKNLKEAIKAKMGTYFGGWGYNVEEWLKIAHVVFRFEDFIKNPVEHTEKLRQFISLPEPDLNKVPTFESQKSGEAHFGGQARQKLSEQEQQEFNNKFFRKGKVGGWKDDMPEDIHDLFWKKYEGTMEKLGYRYDGSIADKIPGDITS
;
A
#
# COMPACT_ATOMS: atom_id res chain seq x y z
N ARG A 1 13.18 -9.30 -0.68
CA ARG A 1 13.45 -9.27 -2.14
C ARG A 1 13.92 -7.90 -2.62
N PHE A 2 13.50 -6.77 -2.03
CA PHE A 2 14.08 -5.46 -2.40
C PHE A 2 15.62 -5.50 -2.30
N ASN A 3 16.19 -5.93 -1.17
CA ASN A 3 17.65 -6.06 -1.05
C ASN A 3 18.26 -7.14 -1.95
N ALA A 4 17.74 -8.38 -2.00
CA ALA A 4 18.38 -9.44 -2.81
C ALA A 4 18.33 -9.18 -4.33
N SER A 5 17.25 -8.58 -4.86
CA SER A 5 17.18 -8.22 -6.27
C SER A 5 18.05 -7.00 -6.58
N VAL A 6 18.16 -6.03 -5.66
CA VAL A 6 19.10 -4.90 -5.77
C VAL A 6 20.54 -5.40 -5.72
N GLU A 7 20.92 -6.23 -4.74
CA GLU A 7 22.24 -6.85 -4.62
C GLU A 7 22.61 -7.62 -5.89
N ARG A 8 21.65 -8.35 -6.47
CA ARG A 8 21.86 -9.09 -7.72
C ARG A 8 22.00 -8.18 -8.94
N PHE A 9 21.26 -7.07 -8.97
CA PHE A 9 21.40 -6.05 -10.01
C PHE A 9 22.78 -5.38 -9.94
N GLU A 10 23.19 -4.93 -8.75
CA GLU A 10 24.53 -4.34 -8.53
C GLU A 10 25.65 -5.34 -8.86
N MET A 11 25.52 -6.61 -8.46
CA MET A 11 26.50 -7.66 -8.80
C MET A 11 26.62 -7.88 -10.32
N LEU A 12 25.50 -7.90 -11.05
CA LEU A 12 25.53 -8.03 -12.51
C LEU A 12 26.11 -6.78 -13.16
N LYS A 13 25.79 -5.59 -12.63
CA LYS A 13 26.34 -4.31 -13.09
C LYS A 13 27.86 -4.24 -12.92
N GLU A 14 28.38 -4.54 -11.74
CA GLU A 14 29.83 -4.62 -11.47
C GLU A 14 30.51 -5.65 -12.39
N LYS A 15 29.84 -6.76 -12.68
CA LYS A 15 30.37 -7.78 -13.59
C LYS A 15 30.42 -7.30 -15.03
N LEU A 16 29.41 -6.55 -15.49
CA LEU A 16 29.41 -5.92 -16.81
C LEU A 16 30.57 -4.92 -16.93
N GLU A 17 30.76 -4.09 -15.91
CA GLU A 17 31.85 -3.12 -15.83
C GLU A 17 33.23 -3.81 -15.85
N ARG A 18 33.38 -4.97 -15.19
CA ARG A 18 34.64 -5.73 -15.15
C ARG A 18 34.94 -6.54 -16.41
N LYS A 19 33.93 -7.19 -17.00
CA LYS A 19 34.12 -8.19 -18.08
C LYS A 19 33.65 -7.70 -19.45
N GLY A 20 32.94 -6.58 -19.52
CA GLY A 20 32.42 -5.98 -20.75
C GLY A 20 31.36 -6.81 -21.49
N THR A 21 31.02 -8.01 -21.02
CA THR A 21 30.14 -8.95 -21.72
C THR A 21 29.30 -9.79 -20.76
N PHE A 22 28.09 -10.12 -21.20
CA PHE A 22 27.19 -11.07 -20.54
C PHE A 22 26.96 -12.30 -21.42
N ASN A 23 26.64 -13.43 -20.79
CA ASN A 23 26.01 -14.54 -21.51
C ASN A 23 24.51 -14.22 -21.76
N PRO A 24 23.82 -14.94 -22.67
CA PRO A 24 22.43 -14.61 -23.04
C PRO A 24 21.46 -14.54 -21.85
N GLN A 25 21.56 -15.49 -20.92
CA GLN A 25 20.71 -15.54 -19.71
C GLN A 25 20.99 -14.36 -18.76
N GLN A 26 22.25 -13.93 -18.66
CA GLN A 26 22.63 -12.76 -17.85
C GLN A 26 22.16 -11.46 -18.49
N ALA A 27 22.22 -11.35 -19.82
CA ALA A 27 21.75 -10.18 -20.54
C ALA A 27 20.23 -10.00 -20.39
N GLU A 28 19.46 -11.08 -20.59
CA GLU A 28 18.02 -11.10 -20.34
C GLU A 28 17.71 -10.73 -18.88
N LYS A 29 18.38 -11.37 -17.92
CA LYS A 29 18.13 -11.09 -16.50
C LYS A 29 18.53 -9.69 -16.07
N PHE A 30 19.62 -9.15 -16.61
CA PHE A 30 20.04 -7.79 -16.35
C PHE A 30 19.04 -6.79 -16.93
N SER A 31 18.57 -7.01 -18.16
CA SER A 31 17.53 -6.16 -18.76
C SER A 31 16.23 -6.17 -17.94
N GLU A 32 15.80 -7.32 -17.42
CA GLU A 32 14.65 -7.39 -16.52
C GLU A 32 14.87 -6.58 -15.23
N LEU A 33 16.03 -6.76 -14.59
CA LEU A 33 16.35 -6.07 -13.33
C LEU A 33 16.58 -4.57 -13.54
N GLU A 34 17.19 -4.16 -14.64
CA GLU A 34 17.37 -2.77 -15.03
C GLU A 34 16.02 -2.09 -15.25
N GLN A 35 15.08 -2.75 -15.93
CA GLN A 35 13.71 -2.27 -16.03
C GLN A 35 13.02 -2.21 -14.66
N GLN A 36 13.22 -3.22 -13.82
CA GLN A 36 12.65 -3.29 -12.47
C GLN A 36 13.18 -2.19 -11.54
N PHE A 37 14.45 -1.79 -11.69
CA PHE A 37 15.14 -0.79 -10.86
C PHE A 37 15.38 0.53 -11.59
N LYS A 38 14.68 0.77 -12.70
CA LYS A 38 14.71 2.05 -13.42
C LYS A 38 14.38 3.23 -12.50
N PHE A 39 13.65 2.99 -11.42
CA PHE A 39 13.38 3.95 -10.36
C PHE A 39 13.61 3.31 -8.98
N LYS A 40 14.12 4.10 -8.04
CA LYS A 40 14.17 3.72 -6.62
C LYS A 40 12.85 4.13 -5.98
N ALA A 41 12.14 3.18 -5.40
CA ALA A 41 10.91 3.43 -4.66
C ALA A 41 11.05 3.01 -3.20
N MET A 42 10.68 3.89 -2.28
CA MET A 42 10.51 3.56 -0.87
C MET A 42 9.02 3.41 -0.57
N LYS A 43 8.65 2.35 0.16
CA LYS A 43 7.29 2.14 0.66
C LYS A 43 7.30 2.20 2.18
N SER A 44 6.47 3.06 2.75
CA SER A 44 6.34 3.24 4.20
C SER A 44 4.86 3.32 4.61
N HIS A 45 4.58 2.94 5.86
CA HIS A 45 3.31 3.21 6.53
C HIS A 45 3.48 4.26 7.65
N GLU A 46 4.71 4.63 7.96
CA GLU A 46 5.03 5.60 9.02
C GLU A 46 4.67 7.03 8.60
N LEU A 47 4.74 7.94 9.56
CA LEU A 47 4.56 9.38 9.33
C LEU A 47 5.68 9.96 8.44
N PRO A 48 5.44 11.09 7.76
CA PRO A 48 6.47 11.78 6.99
C PRO A 48 7.75 12.04 7.78
N VAL A 49 7.63 12.54 9.01
CA VAL A 49 8.76 12.87 9.89
C VAL A 49 9.71 11.69 10.16
N LYS A 50 9.22 10.46 10.07
CA LYS A 50 10.03 9.25 10.24
C LYS A 50 10.52 8.66 8.91
N THR A 51 9.82 8.97 7.81
CA THR A 51 10.08 8.37 6.49
C THR A 51 11.05 9.22 5.69
N LEU A 52 10.81 10.53 5.60
CA LEU A 52 11.59 11.45 4.76
C LEU A 52 13.09 11.49 5.07
N PRO A 53 13.56 11.35 6.33
CA PRO A 53 15.00 11.29 6.60
C PRO A 53 15.73 10.10 5.95
N SER A 54 14.99 9.08 5.49
CA SER A 54 15.54 7.91 4.77
C SER A 54 15.40 8.01 3.25
N CYS A 55 14.81 9.10 2.74
CA CYS A 55 14.64 9.33 1.31
C CYS A 55 15.77 10.21 0.76
N GLU A 56 15.91 10.20 -0.57
CA GLU A 56 16.75 11.19 -1.27
C GLU A 56 16.15 12.60 -1.11
N GLU A 57 16.94 13.64 -1.37
CA GLU A 57 16.46 15.02 -1.30
C GLU A 57 15.29 15.25 -2.27
N ASN A 58 14.22 15.89 -1.78
CA ASN A 58 13.00 16.19 -2.54
C ASN A 58 12.36 14.97 -3.22
N PRO A 59 11.94 13.94 -2.46
CA PRO A 59 11.34 12.74 -3.05
C PRO A 59 9.99 13.08 -3.67
N PHE A 60 9.68 12.43 -4.80
CA PHE A 60 8.33 12.46 -5.35
C PHE A 60 7.41 11.55 -4.51
N ILE A 61 6.33 12.12 -3.97
CA ILE A 61 5.46 11.45 -2.99
C ILE A 61 4.11 11.09 -3.61
N ILE A 62 3.85 9.78 -3.69
CA ILE A 62 2.54 9.22 -4.03
C ILE A 62 1.90 8.72 -2.73
N TYR A 63 0.75 9.28 -2.37
CA TYR A 63 -0.02 8.85 -1.22
C TYR A 63 -1.27 8.08 -1.64
N LEU A 64 -1.33 6.80 -1.27
CA LEU A 64 -2.51 5.96 -1.47
C LEU A 64 -3.33 5.92 -0.17
N VAL A 65 -4.45 6.62 -0.15
CA VAL A 65 -5.40 6.62 0.98
C VAL A 65 -6.55 5.66 0.70
N ARG A 66 -7.15 5.12 1.76
CA ARG A 66 -8.34 4.26 1.68
C ARG A 66 -9.37 4.78 2.69
N ASP A 67 -10.65 4.49 2.48
CA ASP A 67 -11.70 4.73 3.49
C ASP A 67 -11.22 4.22 4.85
N GLY A 68 -11.19 5.11 5.83
CA GLY A 68 -10.63 4.82 7.15
C GLY A 68 -11.35 3.68 7.87
N ARG A 69 -12.64 3.46 7.57
CA ARG A 69 -13.41 2.34 8.15
C ARG A 69 -12.91 1.02 7.61
N ASP A 70 -12.78 0.90 6.28
CA ASP A 70 -12.24 -0.30 5.64
C ASP A 70 -10.77 -0.54 6.04
N ALA A 71 -9.96 0.52 6.10
CA ALA A 71 -8.54 0.42 6.48
C ALA A 71 -8.37 -0.10 7.92
N LEU A 72 -9.15 0.42 8.87
CA LEU A 72 -9.06 0.01 10.28
C LEU A 72 -9.70 -1.37 10.51
N VAL A 73 -10.78 -1.73 9.83
CA VAL A 73 -11.32 -3.10 9.82
C VAL A 73 -10.27 -4.09 9.30
N SER A 74 -9.60 -3.75 8.21
CA SER A 74 -8.51 -4.56 7.66
C SER A 74 -7.35 -4.70 8.66
N THR A 75 -6.99 -3.63 9.36
CA THR A 75 -5.93 -3.63 10.38
C THR A 75 -6.31 -4.50 11.57
N ALA A 76 -7.55 -4.45 12.03
CA ALA A 76 -8.05 -5.26 13.13
C ALA A 76 -8.07 -6.76 12.79
N HIS A 77 -8.45 -7.14 11.56
CA HIS A 77 -8.32 -8.51 11.05
C HIS A 77 -6.86 -8.94 10.94
N HIS A 78 -5.99 -8.12 10.33
CA HIS A 78 -4.57 -8.43 10.23
C HIS A 78 -3.94 -8.69 11.60
N ARG A 79 -4.32 -7.89 12.61
CA ARG A 79 -3.88 -8.11 13.98
C ARG A 79 -4.44 -9.40 14.58
N LYS A 80 -5.73 -9.68 14.38
CA LYS A 80 -6.39 -10.88 14.90
C LYS A 80 -5.88 -12.17 14.26
N ASP A 81 -5.56 -12.16 12.97
CA ASP A 81 -5.32 -13.37 12.19
C ASP A 81 -3.82 -13.63 11.99
N ILE A 82 -2.98 -12.59 12.04
CA ILE A 82 -1.54 -12.67 11.73
C ILE A 82 -0.67 -12.19 12.91
N VAL A 83 -0.86 -10.96 13.41
CA VAL A 83 0.08 -10.38 14.41
C VAL A 83 -0.11 -10.99 15.80
N LYS A 84 -1.36 -11.17 16.22
CA LYS A 84 -1.75 -11.74 17.51
C LYS A 84 -2.97 -12.66 17.33
N PRO A 85 -2.74 -13.89 16.80
CA PRO A 85 -3.77 -14.91 16.61
C PRO A 85 -4.71 -15.05 17.82
N GLY A 86 -6.02 -14.99 17.57
CA GLY A 86 -7.04 -15.15 18.61
C GLY A 86 -7.36 -13.91 19.44
N SER A 87 -6.75 -12.75 19.14
CA SER A 87 -7.12 -11.49 19.79
C SER A 87 -8.54 -11.02 19.41
N ASP A 88 -9.18 -10.28 20.31
CA ASP A 88 -10.54 -9.79 20.08
C ASP A 88 -10.58 -8.70 18.99
N PHE A 89 -11.39 -8.95 17.96
CA PHE A 89 -11.51 -8.06 16.81
C PHE A 89 -12.03 -6.67 17.19
N LYS A 90 -13.10 -6.60 18.00
CA LYS A 90 -13.74 -5.33 18.36
C LYS A 90 -12.78 -4.48 19.20
N LYS A 91 -12.03 -5.10 20.11
CA LYS A 91 -10.98 -4.45 20.90
C LYS A 91 -9.85 -3.94 20.01
N ASN A 92 -9.33 -4.77 19.09
CA ASN A 92 -8.30 -4.35 18.15
C ASN A 92 -8.76 -3.14 17.30
N LEU A 93 -10.01 -3.17 16.82
CA LEU A 93 -10.58 -2.06 16.06
C LEU A 93 -10.71 -0.79 16.91
N LYS A 94 -11.27 -0.87 18.12
CA LYS A 94 -11.37 0.27 19.06
C LYS A 94 -9.98 0.83 19.40
N GLU A 95 -8.97 -0.02 19.57
CA GLU A 95 -7.59 0.39 19.80
C GLU A 95 -6.99 1.12 18.58
N ALA A 96 -7.20 0.58 17.37
CA ALA A 96 -6.73 1.18 16.13
C ALA A 96 -7.37 2.54 15.85
N ILE A 97 -8.67 2.69 16.13
CA ILE A 97 -9.38 3.98 16.05
C ILE A 97 -8.80 4.97 17.06
N LYS A 98 -8.57 4.54 18.31
CA LYS A 98 -8.05 5.41 19.36
C LYS A 98 -6.60 5.84 19.11
N ALA A 99 -5.77 4.94 18.60
CA ALA A 99 -4.35 5.18 18.27
C ALA A 99 -3.59 5.90 19.40
N LYS A 100 -3.80 5.46 20.65
CA LYS A 100 -3.21 6.12 21.82
C LYS A 100 -1.68 6.13 21.72
N MET A 101 -1.06 7.22 22.18
CA MET A 101 0.40 7.38 22.23
C MET A 101 1.10 7.15 20.87
N GLY A 102 0.44 7.50 19.76
CA GLY A 102 1.02 7.35 18.41
C GLY A 102 1.09 5.91 17.90
N THR A 103 0.41 4.96 18.55
CA THR A 103 0.24 3.59 18.04
C THR A 103 -0.48 3.60 16.69
N TYR A 104 -0.39 2.49 15.93
CA TYR A 104 -1.02 2.37 14.61
C TYR A 104 -0.59 3.51 13.65
N PHE A 105 0.72 3.78 13.60
CA PHE A 105 1.33 4.78 12.71
C PHE A 105 0.82 6.22 12.93
N GLY A 106 0.50 6.57 14.17
CA GLY A 106 -0.11 7.86 14.52
C GLY A 106 -1.64 7.88 14.44
N GLY A 107 -2.27 6.79 13.99
CA GLY A 107 -3.70 6.71 13.73
C GLY A 107 -4.05 7.20 12.33
N TRP A 108 -5.18 6.70 11.81
CA TRP A 108 -5.58 6.93 10.42
C TRP A 108 -5.68 8.42 10.06
N GLY A 109 -6.44 9.21 10.83
CA GLY A 109 -6.66 10.62 10.51
C GLY A 109 -5.38 11.46 10.52
N TYR A 110 -4.59 11.36 11.59
CA TYR A 110 -3.33 12.11 11.69
C TYR A 110 -2.32 11.69 10.61
N ASN A 111 -2.22 10.39 10.32
CA ASN A 111 -1.36 9.91 9.23
C ASN A 111 -1.77 10.51 7.87
N VAL A 112 -3.06 10.46 7.57
CA VAL A 112 -3.63 11.04 6.35
C VAL A 112 -3.34 12.53 6.29
N GLU A 113 -3.65 13.29 7.35
CA GLU A 113 -3.45 14.74 7.38
C GLU A 113 -1.99 15.14 7.16
N GLU A 114 -1.04 14.43 7.76
CA GLU A 114 0.39 14.72 7.60
C GLU A 114 0.87 14.43 6.17
N TRP A 115 0.44 13.31 5.57
CA TRP A 115 0.82 12.98 4.20
C TRP A 115 0.14 13.88 3.16
N LEU A 116 -1.12 14.27 3.36
CA LEU A 116 -1.83 15.16 2.45
C LEU A 116 -1.18 16.54 2.31
N LYS A 117 -0.41 17.01 3.32
CA LYS A 117 0.27 18.31 3.27
C LYS A 117 1.44 18.36 2.28
N ILE A 118 2.00 17.20 1.91
CA ILE A 118 3.26 17.12 1.15
C ILE A 118 3.19 16.15 -0.03
N ALA A 119 2.06 15.44 -0.19
CA ALA A 119 1.88 14.50 -1.28
C ALA A 119 1.77 15.25 -2.60
N HIS A 120 2.55 14.81 -3.60
CA HIS A 120 2.46 15.36 -4.94
C HIS A 120 1.25 14.76 -5.68
N VAL A 121 0.94 13.50 -5.39
CA VAL A 121 -0.21 12.78 -5.93
C VAL A 121 -0.91 12.03 -4.82
N VAL A 122 -2.25 12.16 -4.78
CA VAL A 122 -3.10 11.43 -3.86
C VAL A 122 -4.06 10.55 -4.65
N PHE A 123 -4.11 9.27 -4.30
CA PHE A 123 -5.10 8.33 -4.84
C PHE A 123 -5.96 7.78 -3.71
N ARG A 124 -7.27 7.78 -3.91
CA ARG A 124 -8.15 6.90 -3.12
C ARG A 124 -8.05 5.49 -3.67
N PHE A 125 -7.88 4.51 -2.79
CA PHE A 125 -7.80 3.10 -3.12
C PHE A 125 -9.02 2.67 -3.94
N GLU A 126 -10.20 3.17 -3.58
CA GLU A 126 -11.47 2.86 -4.24
C GLU A 126 -11.49 3.31 -5.71
N ASP A 127 -10.95 4.49 -6.01
CA ASP A 127 -10.83 5.00 -7.38
C ASP A 127 -9.72 4.25 -8.14
N PHE A 128 -8.59 4.01 -7.47
CA PHE A 128 -7.43 3.35 -8.06
C PHE A 128 -7.74 1.93 -8.53
N ILE A 129 -8.45 1.13 -7.72
CA ILE A 129 -8.80 -0.25 -8.13
C ILE A 129 -9.88 -0.31 -9.21
N LYS A 130 -10.68 0.76 -9.38
CA LYS A 130 -11.68 0.84 -10.44
C LYS A 130 -11.03 1.02 -11.80
N ASN A 131 -10.06 1.93 -11.89
CA ASN A 131 -9.33 2.24 -13.13
C ASN A 131 -7.80 2.36 -12.86
N PRO A 132 -7.08 1.24 -12.63
CA PRO A 132 -5.67 1.27 -12.25
C PRO A 132 -4.76 1.85 -13.33
N VAL A 133 -5.07 1.59 -14.61
CA VAL A 133 -4.31 2.12 -15.75
C VAL A 133 -4.42 3.65 -15.80
N GLU A 134 -5.64 4.19 -15.79
CA GLU A 134 -5.89 5.63 -15.82
C GLU A 134 -5.18 6.36 -14.67
N HIS A 135 -5.23 5.81 -13.45
CA HIS A 135 -4.56 6.41 -12.30
C HIS A 135 -3.04 6.33 -12.39
N THR A 136 -2.50 5.21 -12.88
CA THR A 136 -1.06 5.05 -13.07
C THR A 136 -0.54 6.00 -14.15
N GLU A 137 -1.31 6.24 -15.21
CA GLU A 137 -0.96 7.18 -16.28
C GLU A 137 -0.81 8.63 -15.78
N LYS A 138 -1.55 9.02 -14.72
CA LYS A 138 -1.38 10.34 -14.06
C LYS A 138 0.02 10.53 -13.48
N LEU A 139 0.78 9.46 -13.25
CA LEU A 139 2.15 9.54 -12.75
C LEU A 139 3.16 9.94 -13.84
N ARG A 140 2.84 9.78 -15.13
CA ARG A 140 3.78 10.08 -16.24
C ARG A 140 4.25 11.52 -16.28
N GLN A 141 3.43 12.45 -15.80
CA GLN A 141 3.80 13.87 -15.71
C GLN A 141 4.92 14.13 -14.69
N PHE A 142 5.20 13.18 -13.80
CA PHE A 142 6.19 13.30 -12.73
C PHE A 142 7.33 12.29 -12.84
N ILE A 143 7.07 11.10 -13.39
CA ILE A 143 8.05 10.03 -13.52
C ILE A 143 8.02 9.43 -14.94
N SER A 144 9.20 9.15 -15.50
CA SER A 144 9.31 8.50 -16.81
C SER A 144 8.96 7.02 -16.72
N LEU A 145 7.73 6.68 -17.11
CA LEU A 145 7.23 5.31 -17.16
C LEU A 145 7.40 4.70 -18.56
N PRO A 146 7.65 3.39 -18.68
CA PRO A 146 7.55 2.68 -19.97
C PRO A 146 6.09 2.62 -20.44
N GLU A 147 5.85 2.23 -21.69
CA GLU A 147 4.49 1.95 -22.18
C GLU A 147 3.79 0.89 -21.31
N PRO A 148 2.48 1.04 -21.03
CA PRO A 148 1.79 0.14 -20.13
C PRO A 148 1.56 -1.22 -20.80
N ASP A 149 2.01 -2.30 -20.16
CA ASP A 149 1.67 -3.66 -20.56
C ASP A 149 0.32 -4.05 -19.93
N LEU A 150 -0.76 -3.89 -20.71
CA LEU A 150 -2.12 -4.13 -20.23
C LEU A 150 -2.38 -5.59 -19.81
N ASN A 151 -1.58 -6.53 -20.29
CA ASN A 151 -1.69 -7.95 -19.90
C ASN A 151 -1.12 -8.21 -18.51
N LYS A 152 -0.34 -7.27 -17.95
CA LYS A 152 0.30 -7.36 -16.63
C LYS A 152 -0.40 -6.56 -15.54
N VAL A 153 -1.59 -6.01 -15.82
CA VAL A 153 -2.37 -5.30 -14.80
C VAL A 153 -2.83 -6.33 -13.75
N PRO A 154 -2.39 -6.21 -12.49
CA PRO A 154 -2.64 -7.25 -11.51
C PRO A 154 -4.11 -7.25 -11.07
N THR A 155 -4.72 -8.43 -10.99
CA THR A 155 -6.07 -8.61 -10.48
C THR A 155 -6.03 -8.93 -8.98
N PHE A 156 -7.15 -8.76 -8.28
CA PHE A 156 -7.23 -9.18 -6.87
C PHE A 156 -6.92 -10.68 -6.72
N GLU A 157 -7.45 -11.51 -7.63
CA GLU A 157 -7.24 -12.96 -7.61
C GLU A 157 -5.78 -13.33 -7.91
N SER A 158 -5.13 -12.69 -8.89
CA SER A 158 -3.72 -12.97 -9.18
C SER A 158 -2.79 -12.53 -8.03
N GLN A 159 -3.12 -11.45 -7.34
CA GLN A 159 -2.40 -11.04 -6.14
C GLN A 159 -2.63 -12.02 -4.98
N LYS A 160 -3.86 -12.50 -4.79
CA LYS A 160 -4.24 -13.44 -3.73
C LYS A 160 -3.65 -14.84 -3.94
N SER A 161 -3.58 -15.32 -5.19
CA SER A 161 -3.00 -16.61 -5.54
C SER A 161 -1.48 -16.69 -5.37
N GLY A 162 -0.82 -15.57 -5.05
CA GLY A 162 0.55 -15.57 -4.55
C GLY A 162 1.61 -15.09 -5.54
N GLU A 163 1.23 -14.57 -6.71
CA GLU A 163 2.17 -13.86 -7.60
C GLU A 163 2.80 -12.65 -6.90
N ALA A 164 2.13 -12.12 -5.87
CA ALA A 164 2.60 -10.98 -5.12
C ALA A 164 3.36 -11.39 -3.83
N HIS A 165 4.61 -10.91 -3.71
CA HIS A 165 5.52 -11.20 -2.60
C HIS A 165 5.22 -10.39 -1.31
N PHE A 166 3.99 -10.45 -0.81
CA PHE A 166 3.60 -9.81 0.46
C PHE A 166 3.94 -10.70 1.67
N GLY A 167 4.33 -10.13 2.82
CA GLY A 167 4.58 -10.90 4.07
C GLY A 167 6.04 -11.06 4.52
N GLY A 168 7.00 -10.42 3.84
CA GLY A 168 8.40 -10.36 4.28
C GLY A 168 9.18 -11.69 4.20
N GLN A 169 10.37 -11.74 4.81
CA GLN A 169 11.26 -12.91 4.76
C GLN A 169 10.71 -14.15 5.48
N ALA A 170 9.84 -13.95 6.49
CA ALA A 170 9.23 -15.05 7.24
C ALA A 170 8.33 -15.94 6.37
N ARG A 171 7.61 -15.36 5.40
CA ARG A 171 6.74 -16.10 4.46
C ARG A 171 7.51 -17.05 3.54
N GLN A 172 8.73 -16.70 3.14
CA GLN A 172 9.53 -17.52 2.20
C GLN A 172 10.08 -18.80 2.82
N LYS A 173 10.03 -18.92 4.15
CA LYS A 173 10.42 -20.15 4.86
C LYS A 173 9.23 -21.11 5.06
N LEU A 174 8.03 -20.69 4.69
CA LEU A 174 6.81 -21.48 4.79
C LEU A 174 6.62 -22.37 3.57
N SER A 175 6.02 -23.54 3.76
CA SER A 175 5.57 -24.41 2.66
C SER A 175 4.55 -23.71 1.75
N GLU A 176 4.33 -24.23 0.55
CA GLU A 176 3.35 -23.66 -0.40
C GLU A 176 1.94 -23.59 0.20
N GLN A 177 1.54 -24.62 0.96
CA GLN A 177 0.26 -24.62 1.67
C GLN A 177 0.18 -23.52 2.73
N GLU A 178 1.22 -23.37 3.56
CA GLU A 178 1.26 -22.31 4.58
C GLU A 178 1.33 -20.90 3.97
N GLN A 179 1.98 -20.75 2.81
CA GLN A 179 1.95 -19.50 2.06
C GLN A 179 0.55 -19.19 1.52
N GLN A 180 -0.17 -20.21 1.03
CA GLN A 180 -1.55 -20.07 0.56
C GLN A 180 -2.49 -19.70 1.72
N GLU A 181 -2.35 -20.34 2.87
CA GLU A 181 -3.10 -19.99 4.08
C GLU A 181 -2.81 -18.56 4.55
N PHE A 182 -1.54 -18.16 4.55
CA PHE A 182 -1.15 -16.79 4.85
C PHE A 182 -1.77 -15.80 3.87
N ASN A 183 -1.73 -16.09 2.56
CA ASN A 183 -2.33 -15.24 1.53
C ASN A 183 -3.85 -15.12 1.71
N ASN A 184 -4.53 -16.21 2.04
CA ASN A 184 -5.96 -16.19 2.33
C ASN A 184 -6.30 -15.32 3.55
N LYS A 185 -5.42 -15.27 4.56
CA LYS A 185 -5.55 -14.37 5.72
C LYS A 185 -5.20 -12.92 5.38
N PHE A 186 -4.19 -12.69 4.53
CA PHE A 186 -3.73 -11.37 4.14
C PHE A 186 -4.71 -10.67 3.17
N PHE A 187 -5.21 -11.41 2.18
CA PHE A 187 -6.18 -10.96 1.18
C PHE A 187 -7.60 -11.40 1.55
N ARG A 188 -8.25 -10.60 2.40
CA ARG A 188 -9.53 -10.94 3.01
C ARG A 188 -10.72 -10.93 2.03
N LYS A 189 -11.15 -9.74 1.61
CA LYS A 189 -12.35 -9.57 0.75
C LYS A 189 -12.07 -8.82 -0.55
N GLY A 190 -11.03 -7.97 -0.62
CA GLY A 190 -10.76 -7.15 -1.82
C GLY A 190 -11.87 -6.15 -2.19
N LYS A 191 -12.86 -5.95 -1.32
CA LYS A 191 -14.05 -5.16 -1.58
C LYS A 191 -13.99 -3.79 -0.89
N VAL A 192 -14.57 -2.81 -1.55
CA VAL A 192 -14.90 -1.48 -1.00
C VAL A 192 -16.19 -1.60 -0.19
N GLY A 193 -16.25 -0.91 0.95
CA GLY A 193 -17.42 -0.91 1.82
C GLY A 193 -17.59 -2.17 2.67
N GLY A 194 -16.56 -3.02 2.74
CA GLY A 194 -16.60 -4.25 3.55
C GLY A 194 -16.74 -3.98 5.05
N TRP A 195 -16.41 -2.76 5.50
CA TRP A 195 -16.63 -2.32 6.87
C TRP A 195 -18.10 -2.40 7.31
N LYS A 196 -19.07 -2.29 6.39
CA LYS A 196 -20.51 -2.36 6.74
C LYS A 196 -20.90 -3.71 7.35
N ASP A 197 -20.21 -4.78 6.97
CA ASP A 197 -20.46 -6.13 7.52
C ASP A 197 -19.81 -6.32 8.90
N ASP A 198 -18.66 -5.66 9.12
CA ASP A 198 -17.72 -6.02 10.17
C ASP A 198 -17.63 -4.96 11.29
N MET A 199 -18.08 -3.73 11.04
CA MET A 199 -18.02 -2.61 11.98
C MET A 199 -19.40 -2.39 12.64
N PRO A 200 -19.56 -2.71 13.93
CA PRO A 200 -20.75 -2.35 14.69
C PRO A 200 -21.03 -0.85 14.69
N GLU A 201 -22.31 -0.48 14.78
CA GLU A 201 -22.77 0.92 14.77
C GLU A 201 -22.12 1.76 15.87
N ASP A 202 -21.98 1.25 17.10
CA ASP A 202 -21.31 1.96 18.21
C ASP A 202 -19.84 2.30 17.89
N ILE A 203 -19.17 1.45 17.11
CA ILE A 203 -17.80 1.64 16.67
C ILE A 203 -17.74 2.58 15.47
N HIS A 204 -18.73 2.50 14.58
CA HIS A 204 -18.86 3.40 13.44
C HIS A 204 -19.03 4.85 13.90
N ASP A 205 -19.89 5.10 14.88
CA ASP A 205 -20.10 6.42 15.47
C ASP A 205 -18.85 6.95 16.15
N LEU A 206 -18.17 6.10 16.91
CA LEU A 206 -16.90 6.43 17.54
C LEU A 206 -15.84 6.82 16.50
N PHE A 207 -15.74 6.06 15.41
CA PHE A 207 -14.84 6.34 14.31
C PHE A 207 -15.19 7.68 13.66
N TRP A 208 -16.46 7.86 13.29
CA TRP A 208 -16.90 9.03 12.55
C TRP A 208 -16.69 10.30 13.34
N LYS A 209 -17.15 10.33 14.60
CA LYS A 209 -16.95 11.48 15.51
C LYS A 209 -15.48 11.89 15.63
N LYS A 210 -14.54 10.94 15.49
CA LYS A 210 -13.11 11.23 15.58
C LYS A 210 -12.52 11.74 14.26
N TYR A 211 -12.99 11.25 13.12
CA TYR A 211 -12.33 11.42 11.83
C TYR A 211 -13.20 12.09 10.76
N GLU A 212 -14.38 12.60 11.10
CA GLU A 212 -15.34 13.19 10.16
C GLU A 212 -14.71 14.25 9.25
N GLY A 213 -13.94 15.19 9.79
CA GLY A 213 -13.31 16.23 8.98
C GLY A 213 -12.35 15.67 7.94
N THR A 214 -11.50 14.71 8.32
CA THR A 214 -10.57 14.05 7.39
C THR A 214 -11.33 13.19 6.37
N MET A 215 -12.38 12.48 6.79
CA MET A 215 -13.22 11.64 5.93
C MET A 215 -13.93 12.48 4.87
N GLU A 216 -14.57 13.58 5.28
CA GLU A 216 -15.29 14.49 4.38
C GLU A 216 -14.36 15.21 3.42
N LYS A 217 -13.17 15.62 3.89
CA LYS A 217 -12.12 16.18 3.02
C LYS A 217 -11.72 15.22 1.90
N LEU A 218 -11.78 13.91 2.16
CA LEU A 218 -11.52 12.87 1.17
C LEU A 218 -12.78 12.41 0.40
N GLY A 219 -13.91 13.06 0.63
CA GLY A 219 -15.17 12.77 -0.05
C GLY A 219 -15.87 11.50 0.44
N TYR A 220 -15.47 10.94 1.59
CA TYR A 220 -16.18 9.83 2.22
C TYR A 220 -17.33 10.38 3.08
N ARG A 221 -18.47 9.70 3.07
CA ARG A 221 -19.68 10.07 3.83
C ARG A 221 -20.02 9.03 4.90
N TYR A 222 -20.81 9.45 5.89
CA TYR A 222 -21.20 8.62 7.03
C TYR A 222 -21.90 7.32 6.58
N ASP A 223 -22.82 7.40 5.63
CA ASP A 223 -23.55 6.26 5.06
C ASP A 223 -22.69 5.31 4.19
N GLY A 224 -21.43 5.68 3.97
CA GLY A 224 -20.50 4.94 3.12
C GLY A 224 -20.58 5.31 1.64
N SER A 225 -21.35 6.32 1.27
CA SER A 225 -21.24 6.91 -0.06
C SER A 225 -19.91 7.64 -0.23
N ILE A 226 -19.41 7.67 -1.46
CA ILE A 226 -18.13 8.24 -1.84
C ILE A 226 -18.40 9.26 -2.94
N ALA A 227 -17.95 10.50 -2.75
CA ALA A 227 -18.05 11.53 -3.78
C ALA A 227 -17.24 11.14 -5.02
N ASP A 228 -17.75 11.43 -6.22
CA ASP A 228 -17.12 11.07 -7.50
C ASP A 228 -15.70 11.62 -7.66
N LYS A 229 -15.45 12.79 -7.05
CA LYS A 229 -14.14 13.41 -6.96
C LYS A 229 -13.84 13.74 -5.51
N ILE A 230 -12.55 13.80 -5.21
CA ILE A 230 -12.16 14.29 -3.90
C ILE A 230 -12.46 15.80 -3.83
N PRO A 231 -13.14 16.29 -2.77
CA PRO A 231 -13.51 17.70 -2.68
C PRO A 231 -12.28 18.64 -2.59
N GLY A 232 -12.17 19.58 -3.53
CA GLY A 232 -11.12 20.61 -3.58
C GLY A 232 -9.78 20.15 -4.18
N ASP A 233 -8.87 21.10 -4.39
CA ASP A 233 -7.46 20.78 -4.68
C ASP A 233 -6.77 20.42 -3.36
N ILE A 234 -6.50 19.14 -3.16
CA ILE A 234 -5.82 18.63 -1.96
C ILE A 234 -4.30 18.64 -2.12
N THR A 235 -3.84 18.81 -3.35
CA THR A 235 -2.44 19.07 -3.66
C THR A 235 -2.23 20.59 -3.56
N SER A 236 -1.54 21.03 -2.51
CA SER A 236 -1.02 22.39 -2.41
C SER A 236 0.09 22.65 -3.42
#